data_AF-A0A821DRJ2-F1
#
_entry.id   AF-A0A821DRJ2-F1
#
_cell.length_a   1.000
_cell.length_b   1.000
_cell.length_c   1.000
_cell.angle_alpha   90.00
_cell.angle_beta   90.00
_cell.angle_gamma   90.00
#
_symmetry.space_group_name_H-M   'P 1'
#
loop_
_entity.id
_entity.type
_entity.pdbx_description
1 polymer ?
#
loop_
_entity_poly.entity_id
_entity_poly.type
_entity_poly.pdbx_seq_one_letter_code
_entity_poly.pdbx_strand_id
1 'polypeptide(L)'
;MGLCHGSNSSIIEKSLNHNENLDIYTVIWLDNRIKKSKKQISIQQQQQLRTIINYLKIFENENDCEEYIKQMSQDEYIILIINDQIEQKFISHVNNLQQIFSIYIYSQNNNIDEQLINQYDKIKSICLNYDELIKQIEFDQIKYKYIKNKILFDIFYINNTNNSNEKFIYSQILIDILLQMDSMPNDIIDLITLCRNQYKGNKFLLNILREFQKTYTSNHAIWWFTRDTFISQLLNKALRIQNIDLIFLLRFFLHDIEQQLKQYLCLTPVQVYRYELMSNKELELLKDSIGQFISINNFLLTTANTFIVFR
;
A
#
# COMPACT_ATOMS: atom_id res chain seq x y z
N MET A 1 -14.24 31.70 29.85
CA MET A 1 -14.06 32.57 28.67
C MET A 1 -12.58 32.69 28.40
N GLY A 2 -12.12 32.14 27.28
CA GLY A 2 -10.72 32.04 26.90
C GLY A 2 -10.64 31.08 25.71
N LEU A 3 -11.11 31.54 24.55
CA LEU A 3 -11.05 30.81 23.29
C LEU A 3 -9.61 30.84 22.78
N CYS A 4 -8.89 29.74 22.93
CA CYS A 4 -7.66 29.50 22.19
C CYS A 4 -8.03 29.00 20.79
N HIS A 5 -8.29 29.92 19.86
CA HIS A 5 -8.19 29.64 18.44
C HIS A 5 -6.71 29.59 18.05
N GLY A 6 -6.09 28.45 18.27
CA GLY A 6 -4.80 28.10 17.68
C GLY A 6 -5.03 27.50 16.29
N SER A 7 -4.46 28.13 15.27
CA SER A 7 -4.49 27.69 13.87
C SER A 7 -3.71 26.38 13.68
N ASN A 8 -4.39 25.24 13.91
CA ASN A 8 -3.80 23.89 13.81
C ASN A 8 -3.42 23.48 12.37
N SER A 9 -3.81 24.23 11.33
CA SER A 9 -3.44 23.93 9.94
C SER A 9 -1.91 23.90 9.72
N SER A 10 -1.17 24.74 10.45
CA SER A 10 0.29 24.81 10.34
C SER A 10 1.05 23.68 11.05
N ILE A 11 0.37 22.91 11.92
CA ILE A 11 0.97 21.79 12.66
C ILE A 11 0.85 20.50 11.85
N ILE A 12 -0.28 20.29 11.17
CA ILE A 12 -0.52 19.11 10.31
C ILE A 12 0.36 19.15 9.05
N GLU A 13 0.60 20.33 8.46
CA GLU A 13 1.54 20.46 7.33
C GLU A 13 3.00 20.14 7.70
N LYS A 14 3.38 20.25 8.98
CA LYS A 14 4.75 19.98 9.44
C LYS A 14 5.02 18.52 9.82
N SER A 15 3.99 17.72 10.13
CA SER A 15 4.17 16.30 10.51
C SER A 15 4.15 15.34 9.33
N LEU A 16 3.48 15.67 8.22
CA LEU A 16 3.39 14.80 7.04
C LEU A 16 4.57 15.04 6.10
N ASN A 17 5.59 14.19 6.20
CA ASN A 17 6.71 14.16 5.25
C ASN A 17 6.18 14.05 3.81
N HIS A 18 6.40 15.09 3.00
CA HIS A 18 5.96 15.18 1.59
C HIS A 18 6.54 14.08 0.66
N ASN A 19 7.34 13.16 1.19
CA ASN A 19 7.98 12.07 0.46
C ASN A 19 7.44 10.68 0.81
N GLU A 20 6.47 10.53 1.71
CA GLU A 20 5.93 9.22 2.07
C GLU A 20 5.01 8.67 0.98
N ASN A 21 5.16 7.38 0.67
CA ASN A 21 4.21 6.71 -0.21
C ASN A 21 2.87 6.60 0.52
N LEU A 22 1.76 6.97 -0.13
CA LEU A 22 0.41 6.78 0.41
C LEU A 22 -0.27 5.50 -0.11
N ASP A 23 0.34 4.86 -1.11
CA ASP A 23 -0.15 3.65 -1.74
C ASP A 23 0.56 2.41 -1.17
N ILE A 24 0.04 1.22 -1.49
CA ILE A 24 0.62 -0.06 -1.06
C ILE A 24 1.90 -0.40 -1.83
N TYR A 25 1.93 -0.07 -3.13
CA TYR A 25 3.03 -0.40 -4.01
C TYR A 25 3.93 0.81 -4.24
N THR A 26 5.23 0.54 -4.27
CA THR A 26 6.28 1.45 -4.74
C THR A 26 6.92 0.83 -5.98
N VAL A 27 6.96 1.56 -7.08
CA VAL A 27 7.77 1.16 -8.23
C VAL A 27 9.16 1.74 -8.06
N ILE A 28 10.17 0.87 -8.10
CA ILE A 28 11.57 1.25 -8.12
C ILE A 28 12.11 0.91 -9.50
N TRP A 29 12.60 1.90 -10.23
CA TRP A 29 13.30 1.70 -11.48
C TRP A 29 14.80 1.94 -11.28
N LEU A 30 15.58 0.87 -11.34
CA LEU A 30 17.03 0.93 -11.28
C LEU A 30 17.60 0.81 -12.70
N ASP A 31 18.26 1.88 -13.14
CA ASP A 31 18.85 1.96 -14.46
C ASP A 31 20.30 2.46 -14.37
N ASN A 32 21.25 1.52 -14.28
CA ASN A 32 22.68 1.81 -14.20
C ASN A 32 23.33 2.10 -15.58
N ARG A 33 22.54 2.22 -16.66
CA ARG A 33 23.09 2.52 -18.00
C ARG A 33 23.81 3.87 -17.97
N ILE A 34 25.13 3.83 -18.16
CA ILE A 34 26.01 4.99 -18.12
C ILE A 34 25.45 6.09 -19.06
N LYS A 35 25.42 7.34 -18.58
CA LYS A 35 24.96 8.59 -19.26
C LYS A 35 25.50 8.86 -20.68
N LYS A 36 26.31 7.97 -21.26
CA LYS A 36 26.85 8.05 -22.61
C LYS A 36 25.78 7.95 -23.70
N SER A 37 24.57 7.48 -23.40
CA SER A 37 23.42 7.63 -24.30
C SER A 37 22.23 8.23 -23.52
N LYS A 38 21.61 9.28 -24.07
CA LYS A 38 20.45 10.00 -23.52
C LYS A 38 19.18 9.14 -23.49
N LYS A 39 19.19 7.98 -22.84
CA LYS A 39 18.02 7.11 -22.67
C LYS A 39 17.75 6.83 -21.19
N GLN A 40 17.69 7.87 -20.37
CA GLN A 40 16.91 7.81 -19.14
C GLN A 40 15.43 7.63 -19.52
N ILE A 41 14.63 6.96 -18.68
CA ILE A 41 13.19 6.85 -18.89
C ILE A 41 12.57 8.22 -19.15
N SER A 42 11.83 8.35 -20.26
CA SER A 42 11.24 9.63 -20.66
C SER A 42 10.17 10.09 -19.67
N ILE A 43 9.92 11.40 -19.60
CA ILE A 43 8.84 11.96 -18.77
C ILE A 43 7.48 11.31 -19.11
N GLN A 44 7.24 10.99 -20.39
CA GLN A 44 6.02 10.34 -20.85
C GLN A 44 5.91 8.90 -20.32
N GLN A 45 7.00 8.14 -20.35
CA GLN A 45 7.05 6.79 -19.78
C GLN A 45 6.84 6.82 -18.26
N GLN A 46 7.52 7.73 -17.55
CA GLN A 46 7.28 7.91 -16.11
C GLN A 46 5.81 8.22 -15.82
N GLN A 47 5.18 9.10 -16.60
CA GLN A 47 3.76 9.42 -16.43
C GLN A 47 2.84 8.22 -16.67
N GLN A 48 3.10 7.42 -17.70
CA GLN A 48 2.33 6.22 -17.98
C GLN A 48 2.47 5.19 -16.85
N LEU A 49 3.69 4.91 -16.39
CA LEU A 49 3.92 4.00 -15.27
C LEU A 49 3.20 4.48 -14.00
N ARG A 50 3.22 5.80 -13.75
CA ARG A 50 2.52 6.44 -12.64
C ARG A 50 0.99 6.38 -12.73
N THR A 51 0.42 6.10 -13.90
CA THR A 51 -1.04 5.83 -13.99
C THR A 51 -1.40 4.45 -13.46
N ILE A 52 -0.46 3.51 -13.46
CA ILE A 52 -0.66 2.14 -12.97
C ILE A 52 -0.37 2.09 -11.47
N ILE A 53 0.80 2.58 -11.07
CA ILE A 53 1.23 2.70 -9.66
C ILE A 53 1.83 4.08 -9.46
N ASN A 54 1.19 4.90 -8.63
CA ASN A 54 1.50 6.33 -8.58
C ASN A 54 2.89 6.66 -8.01
N TYR A 55 3.38 5.89 -7.05
CA TYR A 55 4.67 6.15 -6.40
C TYR A 55 5.81 5.48 -7.17
N LEU A 56 6.68 6.31 -7.76
CA LEU A 56 7.82 5.90 -8.59
C LEU A 56 9.11 6.52 -8.04
N LYS A 57 10.14 5.70 -7.86
CA LYS A 57 11.52 6.11 -7.56
C LYS A 57 12.46 5.58 -8.63
N ILE A 58 13.43 6.40 -9.02
CA ILE A 58 14.41 6.07 -10.06
C ILE A 58 15.79 6.15 -9.43
N PHE A 59 16.60 5.13 -9.65
CA PHE A 59 17.98 5.03 -9.17
C PHE A 59 18.92 4.75 -10.35
N GLU A 60 20.12 5.34 -10.29
CA GLU A 60 21.21 5.07 -11.23
C GLU A 60 22.26 4.12 -10.63
N ASN A 61 22.23 3.92 -9.31
CA ASN A 61 23.24 3.18 -8.56
C ASN A 61 22.58 2.04 -7.77
N GLU A 62 23.17 0.85 -7.82
CA GLU A 62 22.72 -0.34 -7.09
C GLU A 62 22.77 -0.14 -5.58
N ASN A 63 23.83 0.50 -5.04
CA ASN A 63 23.98 0.73 -3.61
C ASN A 63 22.92 1.71 -3.09
N ASP A 64 22.70 2.84 -3.77
CA ASP A 64 21.70 3.83 -3.36
C ASP A 64 20.28 3.22 -3.38
N CYS A 65 20.00 2.38 -4.39
CA CYS A 65 18.76 1.64 -4.49
C CYS A 65 18.59 0.66 -3.31
N GLU A 66 19.63 -0.12 -3.01
CA GLU A 66 19.61 -1.10 -1.93
C GLU A 66 19.47 -0.44 -0.55
N GLU A 67 20.17 0.67 -0.31
CA GLU A 67 20.03 1.46 0.91
C GLU A 67 18.61 1.99 1.09
N TYR A 68 18.02 2.52 0.02
CA TYR A 68 16.63 2.97 0.05
C TYR A 68 15.66 1.83 0.37
N ILE A 69 15.81 0.66 -0.28
CA ILE A 69 14.98 -0.52 -0.03
C ILE A 69 15.10 -0.97 1.44
N LYS A 70 16.30 -0.91 2.03
CA LYS A 70 16.53 -1.28 3.44
C LYS A 70 15.88 -0.30 4.43
N GLN A 71 15.73 0.96 4.05
CA GLN A 71 15.05 1.97 4.87
C GLN A 71 13.52 1.87 4.78
N MET A 72 12.97 1.24 3.74
CA MET A 72 11.53 1.04 3.58
C MET A 72 10.99 0.01 4.58
N SER A 73 9.77 0.27 5.06
CA SER A 73 9.04 -0.67 5.93
C SER A 73 8.85 -2.03 5.26
N GLN A 74 8.91 -3.10 6.05
CA GLN A 74 8.67 -4.47 5.58
C GLN A 74 7.24 -4.71 5.08
N ASP A 75 6.32 -3.78 5.35
CA ASP A 75 4.93 -3.83 4.90
C ASP A 75 4.67 -3.19 3.55
N GLU A 76 5.67 -2.57 2.94
CA GLU A 76 5.56 -2.01 1.60
C GLU A 76 5.92 -3.05 0.53
N TYR A 77 5.17 -3.04 -0.58
CA TYR A 77 5.46 -3.90 -1.71
C TYR A 77 6.21 -3.12 -2.78
N ILE A 78 7.36 -3.64 -3.17
CA ILE A 78 8.22 -3.06 -4.18
C ILE A 78 8.04 -3.85 -5.47
N ILE A 79 7.75 -3.11 -6.54
CA ILE A 79 7.90 -3.59 -7.90
C ILE A 79 9.21 -3.03 -8.43
N LEU A 80 10.18 -3.91 -8.61
CA LEU A 80 11.52 -3.53 -9.04
C LEU A 80 11.65 -3.74 -10.54
N ILE A 81 11.99 -2.67 -11.26
CA ILE A 81 12.34 -2.70 -12.67
C ILE A 81 13.85 -2.51 -12.75
N ILE A 82 14.54 -3.49 -13.32
CA ILE A 82 16.00 -3.46 -13.53
C ILE A 82 16.33 -3.56 -15.02
N ASN A 83 17.52 -3.11 -15.41
CA ASN A 83 18.04 -3.36 -16.75
C ASN A 83 18.88 -4.65 -16.80
N ASP A 84 19.33 -5.04 -17.99
CA ASP A 84 20.19 -6.22 -18.25
C ASP A 84 21.65 -6.05 -17.83
N GLN A 85 22.05 -4.87 -17.37
CA GLN A 85 23.42 -4.57 -16.92
C GLN A 85 23.58 -4.70 -15.40
N ILE A 86 22.49 -4.95 -14.67
CA ILE A 86 22.54 -5.17 -13.22
C ILE A 86 23.22 -6.51 -12.92
N GLU A 87 24.13 -6.50 -11.94
CA GLU A 87 24.86 -7.69 -11.54
C GLU A 87 23.94 -8.76 -10.95
N GLN A 88 24.18 -10.03 -11.27
CA GLN A 88 23.44 -11.16 -10.71
C GLN A 88 23.52 -11.19 -9.17
N LYS A 89 24.62 -10.69 -8.59
CA LYS A 89 24.78 -10.55 -7.15
C LYS A 89 23.70 -9.65 -6.54
N PHE A 90 23.42 -8.50 -7.16
CA PHE A 90 22.35 -7.61 -6.72
C PHE A 90 20.99 -8.31 -6.79
N ILE A 91 20.68 -8.97 -7.91
CA ILE A 91 19.43 -9.73 -8.09
C ILE A 91 19.25 -10.77 -6.99
N SER A 92 20.30 -11.53 -6.69
CA SER A 92 20.29 -12.55 -5.63
C SER A 92 20.01 -11.96 -4.24
N HIS A 93 20.54 -10.76 -3.97
CA HIS A 93 20.33 -10.08 -2.70
C HIS A 93 18.89 -9.60 -2.56
N VAL A 94 18.38 -8.87 -3.55
CA VAL A 94 17.03 -8.29 -3.50
C VAL A 94 15.94 -9.35 -3.58
N ASN A 95 16.18 -10.47 -4.27
CA ASN A 95 15.20 -11.57 -4.34
C ASN A 95 14.84 -12.12 -2.95
N ASN A 96 15.76 -12.08 -1.99
CA ASN A 96 15.51 -12.58 -0.63
C ASN A 96 14.75 -11.58 0.27
N LEU A 97 14.61 -10.32 -0.15
CA LEU A 97 13.96 -9.28 0.64
C LEU A 97 12.43 -9.40 0.58
N GLN A 98 11.77 -9.41 1.74
CA GLN A 98 10.30 -9.57 1.81
C GLN A 98 9.54 -8.43 1.13
N GLN A 99 10.10 -7.22 1.12
CA GLN A 99 9.49 -6.06 0.45
C GLN A 99 9.42 -6.23 -1.06
N ILE A 100 10.34 -6.98 -1.69
CA ILE A 100 10.33 -7.20 -3.13
C ILE A 100 9.21 -8.17 -3.47
N PHE A 101 8.18 -7.64 -4.13
CA PHE A 101 7.00 -8.38 -4.57
C PHE A 101 7.20 -8.98 -5.96
N SER A 102 7.74 -8.17 -6.89
CA SER A 102 8.05 -8.60 -8.24
C SER A 102 9.26 -7.86 -8.81
N ILE A 103 9.99 -8.56 -9.68
CA ILE A 103 11.12 -8.04 -10.43
C ILE A 103 10.82 -8.18 -11.93
N TYR A 104 11.00 -7.09 -12.67
CA TYR A 104 10.90 -7.05 -14.13
C TYR A 104 12.24 -6.64 -14.72
N ILE A 105 12.73 -7.40 -15.70
CA ILE A 105 13.96 -7.08 -16.42
C ILE A 105 13.58 -6.36 -17.70
N TYR A 106 13.95 -5.09 -17.83
CA TYR A 106 13.76 -4.30 -19.04
C TYR A 106 15.09 -4.16 -19.80
N SER A 107 15.17 -4.81 -20.95
CA SER A 107 16.37 -4.79 -21.78
C SER A 107 16.01 -4.53 -23.23
N GLN A 108 16.91 -3.85 -23.94
CA GLN A 108 16.77 -3.63 -25.38
C GLN A 108 17.58 -4.65 -26.20
N ASN A 109 18.22 -5.61 -25.55
CA ASN A 109 19.09 -6.60 -26.15
C ASN A 109 18.44 -7.99 -26.09
N ASN A 110 18.57 -8.77 -27.16
CA ASN A 110 17.97 -10.11 -27.23
C ASN A 110 18.80 -11.20 -26.51
N ASN A 111 19.91 -10.84 -25.87
CA ASN A 111 20.87 -11.78 -25.28
C ASN A 111 20.66 -11.95 -23.77
N ILE A 112 19.42 -12.11 -23.32
CA ILE A 112 19.13 -12.29 -21.90
C ILE A 112 18.93 -13.78 -21.68
N ASP A 113 19.68 -14.31 -20.72
CA ASP A 113 19.69 -15.72 -20.40
C ASP A 113 18.34 -16.13 -19.80
N GLU A 114 17.53 -16.91 -20.52
CA GLU A 114 16.26 -17.45 -19.99
C GLU A 114 16.48 -18.26 -18.70
N GLN A 115 17.69 -18.77 -18.47
CA GLN A 115 18.04 -19.47 -17.23
C GLN A 115 17.96 -18.54 -16.00
N LEU A 116 18.14 -17.22 -16.15
CA LEU A 116 17.98 -16.26 -15.05
C LEU A 116 16.54 -16.18 -14.53
N ILE A 117 15.53 -16.29 -15.41
CA ILE A 117 14.11 -16.29 -14.98
C ILE A 117 13.84 -17.48 -14.06
N ASN A 118 14.32 -18.66 -14.47
CA ASN A 118 14.04 -19.91 -13.76
C ASN A 118 14.79 -20.04 -12.42
N GLN A 119 15.80 -19.20 -12.17
CA GLN A 119 16.56 -19.20 -10.92
C GLN A 119 15.88 -18.43 -9.79
N TYR A 120 15.00 -17.47 -10.10
CA TYR A 120 14.46 -16.53 -9.10
C TYR A 120 12.94 -16.37 -9.22
N ASP A 121 12.20 -16.88 -8.23
CA ASP A 121 10.72 -16.90 -8.23
C ASP A 121 10.03 -15.53 -8.31
N LYS A 122 10.76 -14.46 -7.94
CA LYS A 122 10.24 -13.09 -7.98
C LYS A 122 10.44 -12.40 -9.33
N ILE A 123 11.28 -12.94 -10.21
CA ILE A 123 11.40 -12.44 -11.58
C ILE A 123 10.14 -12.88 -12.35
N LYS A 124 9.34 -11.89 -12.77
CA LYS A 124 8.05 -12.17 -13.44
C LYS A 124 8.18 -12.22 -14.95
N SER A 125 9.00 -11.34 -15.53
CA SER A 125 9.25 -11.36 -16.96
C SER A 125 10.52 -10.61 -17.33
N ILE A 126 10.98 -10.93 -18.53
CA ILE A 126 11.93 -10.15 -19.29
C ILE A 126 11.14 -9.44 -20.39
N CYS A 127 11.29 -8.12 -20.50
CA CYS A 127 10.57 -7.29 -21.45
C CYS A 127 11.56 -6.61 -22.38
N LEU A 128 11.40 -6.83 -23.69
CA LEU A 128 12.30 -6.33 -24.74
C LEU A 128 11.99 -4.89 -25.14
N ASN A 129 10.78 -4.44 -24.84
CA ASN A 129 10.34 -3.08 -25.08
C ASN A 129 9.44 -2.58 -23.95
N TYR A 130 9.26 -1.26 -23.92
CA TYR A 130 8.52 -0.59 -22.86
C TYR A 130 7.03 -0.92 -22.87
N ASP A 131 6.42 -1.11 -24.04
CA ASP A 131 4.99 -1.43 -24.14
C ASP A 131 4.69 -2.82 -23.57
N GLU A 132 5.59 -3.78 -23.79
CA GLU A 132 5.53 -5.11 -23.19
C GLU A 132 5.67 -5.04 -21.67
N LEU A 133 6.64 -4.27 -21.17
CA LEU A 133 6.84 -4.05 -19.73
C LEU A 133 5.56 -3.52 -19.07
N ILE A 134 4.95 -2.49 -19.67
CA ILE A 134 3.74 -1.88 -19.13
C ILE A 134 2.57 -2.86 -19.15
N LYS A 135 2.34 -3.55 -20.27
CA LYS A 135 1.26 -4.55 -20.36
C LYS A 135 1.41 -5.64 -19.32
N GLN A 136 2.64 -6.10 -19.07
CA GLN A 136 2.89 -7.13 -18.07
C GLN A 136 2.60 -6.63 -16.66
N ILE A 137 3.09 -5.44 -16.30
CA ILE A 137 2.83 -4.83 -14.99
C ILE A 137 1.33 -4.60 -14.80
N GLU A 138 0.63 -4.08 -15.81
CA GLU A 138 -0.83 -3.89 -15.77
C GLU A 138 -1.58 -5.21 -15.55
N PHE A 139 -1.22 -6.25 -16.31
CA PHE A 139 -1.81 -7.57 -16.18
C PHE A 139 -1.62 -8.15 -14.78
N ASP A 140 -0.40 -8.07 -14.24
CA ASP A 140 -0.09 -8.54 -12.89
C ASP A 140 -0.83 -7.72 -11.82
N GLN A 141 -0.95 -6.40 -11.99
CA GLN A 141 -1.73 -5.55 -11.07
C GLN A 141 -3.22 -5.89 -11.05
N ILE A 142 -3.80 -6.26 -12.19
CA ILE A 142 -5.18 -6.74 -12.26
C ILE A 142 -5.31 -8.09 -11.55
N LYS A 143 -4.38 -9.02 -11.81
CA LYS A 143 -4.35 -10.33 -11.16
C LYS A 143 -4.27 -10.22 -9.64
N TYR A 144 -3.42 -9.31 -9.14
CA TYR A 144 -3.18 -9.10 -7.72
C TYR A 144 -4.06 -8.02 -7.09
N LYS A 145 -5.15 -7.61 -7.77
CA LYS A 145 -6.07 -6.59 -7.26
C LYS A 145 -6.61 -6.93 -5.86
N TYR A 146 -6.84 -8.20 -5.58
CA TYR A 146 -7.34 -8.67 -4.27
C TYR A 146 -6.24 -8.79 -3.20
N ILE A 147 -4.96 -8.78 -3.59
CA ILE A 147 -3.79 -8.81 -2.68
C ILE A 147 -3.47 -7.40 -2.15
N LYS A 148 -4.04 -6.34 -2.75
CA LYS A 148 -3.73 -4.94 -2.44
C LYS A 148 -3.76 -4.61 -0.95
N ASN A 149 -4.63 -5.21 -0.15
CA ASN A 149 -4.71 -4.89 1.28
C ASN A 149 -4.07 -5.98 2.14
N LYS A 150 -2.73 -6.01 2.26
CA LYS A 150 -2.05 -6.95 3.18
C LYS A 150 -2.70 -6.90 4.57
N ILE A 151 -3.13 -8.04 5.10
CA ILE A 151 -3.56 -8.17 6.49
C ILE A 151 -2.30 -8.16 7.35
N LEU A 152 -2.14 -7.10 8.13
CA LEU A 152 -1.19 -7.12 9.21
C LEU A 152 -1.95 -7.58 10.45
N PHE A 153 -1.52 -8.72 10.99
CA PHE A 153 -2.10 -9.31 12.18
C PHE A 153 -1.04 -9.47 13.26
N ASP A 154 -1.49 -9.31 14.50
CA ASP A 154 -0.72 -9.61 15.69
C ASP A 154 -1.38 -10.80 16.41
N ILE A 155 -0.57 -11.60 17.11
CA ILE A 155 -1.10 -12.68 17.96
C ILE A 155 -1.30 -12.13 19.37
N PHE A 156 -2.53 -12.28 19.86
CA PHE A 156 -2.89 -11.97 21.23
C PHE A 156 -2.89 -13.26 22.06
N TYR A 157 -1.99 -13.33 23.04
CA TYR A 157 -1.80 -14.51 23.88
C TYR A 157 -2.53 -14.35 25.21
N ILE A 158 -3.46 -15.25 25.52
CA ILE A 158 -4.38 -15.13 26.68
C ILE A 158 -3.62 -15.09 28.02
N ASN A 159 -2.53 -15.86 28.11
CA ASN A 159 -1.82 -16.09 29.37
C ASN A 159 -0.51 -15.31 29.48
N ASN A 160 -0.27 -14.33 28.59
CA ASN A 160 1.02 -13.66 28.50
C ASN A 160 0.84 -12.14 28.58
N THR A 161 1.56 -11.48 29.48
CA THR A 161 1.55 -10.01 29.62
C THR A 161 2.61 -9.33 28.73
N ASN A 162 3.05 -9.99 27.66
CA ASN A 162 4.12 -9.50 26.80
C ASN A 162 3.66 -8.33 25.91
N ASN A 163 4.63 -7.61 25.34
CA ASN A 163 4.48 -6.44 24.47
C ASN A 163 3.53 -6.62 23.27
N SER A 164 3.24 -7.85 22.82
CA SER A 164 2.31 -8.08 21.70
C SER A 164 0.87 -7.74 22.06
N ASN A 165 0.45 -8.02 23.30
CA ASN A 165 -0.89 -7.69 23.78
C ASN A 165 -1.04 -6.18 23.99
N GLU A 166 0.04 -5.48 24.35
CA GLU A 166 0.04 -4.02 24.53
C GLU A 166 -0.34 -3.29 23.24
N LYS A 167 0.24 -3.68 22.09
CA LYS A 167 -0.08 -3.08 20.78
C LYS A 167 -1.57 -3.13 20.45
N PHE A 168 -2.21 -4.26 20.76
CA PHE A 168 -3.65 -4.40 20.58
C PHE A 168 -4.43 -3.48 21.50
N ILE A 169 -4.10 -3.42 22.79
CA ILE A 169 -4.78 -2.53 23.73
C ILE A 169 -4.61 -1.07 23.31
N TYR A 170 -3.41 -0.66 22.88
CA TYR A 170 -3.16 0.68 22.36
C TYR A 170 -3.99 0.98 21.11
N SER A 171 -4.10 0.04 20.16
CA SER A 171 -4.91 0.26 18.95
C SER A 171 -6.40 0.40 19.27
N GLN A 172 -6.93 -0.41 20.20
CA GLN A 172 -8.33 -0.29 20.64
C GLN A 172 -8.61 1.06 21.31
N ILE A 173 -7.75 1.51 22.21
CA ILE A 173 -7.90 2.82 22.87
C ILE A 173 -7.82 3.96 21.85
N LEU A 174 -6.86 3.89 20.92
CA LEU A 174 -6.72 4.90 19.88
C LEU A 174 -7.99 4.99 19.01
N ILE A 175 -8.51 3.85 18.55
CA ILE A 175 -9.72 3.81 17.73
C ILE A 175 -10.93 4.36 18.52
N ASP A 176 -11.10 3.95 19.78
CA ASP A 176 -12.21 4.43 20.63
C ASP A 176 -12.17 5.95 20.82
N ILE A 177 -10.98 6.50 21.11
CA ILE A 177 -10.79 7.97 21.19
C ILE A 177 -11.16 8.63 19.86
N LEU A 178 -10.65 8.14 18.74
CA LEU A 178 -10.91 8.73 17.42
C LEU A 178 -12.39 8.72 17.04
N LEU A 179 -13.13 7.67 17.40
CA LEU A 179 -14.55 7.52 17.11
C LEU A 179 -15.42 8.48 17.95
N GLN A 180 -14.96 8.85 19.14
CA GLN A 180 -15.63 9.80 20.03
C GLN A 180 -15.31 11.26 19.71
N MET A 181 -14.26 11.52 18.92
CA MET A 181 -13.90 12.88 18.51
C MET A 181 -14.80 13.39 17.38
N ASP A 182 -15.19 14.65 17.47
CA ASP A 182 -15.89 15.32 16.39
C ASP A 182 -14.96 15.48 15.15
N SER A 183 -15.54 15.27 13.96
CA SER A 183 -14.88 15.66 12.72
C SER A 183 -14.69 17.17 12.67
N MET A 184 -13.53 17.64 12.24
CA MET A 184 -13.31 19.07 12.06
C MET A 184 -13.78 19.50 10.67
N PRO A 185 -14.35 20.71 10.52
CA PRO A 185 -14.87 21.19 9.24
C PRO A 185 -13.88 21.13 8.07
N ASN A 186 -12.58 21.17 8.37
CA ASN A 186 -11.50 21.23 7.38
C ASN A 186 -10.87 19.86 7.06
N ASP A 187 -11.22 18.77 7.75
CA ASP A 187 -10.54 17.47 7.56
C ASP A 187 -10.58 16.99 6.10
N ILE A 188 -11.75 17.13 5.46
CA ILE A 188 -11.92 16.78 4.05
C ILE A 188 -11.06 17.68 3.16
N ILE A 189 -10.99 18.97 3.45
CA ILE A 189 -10.20 19.93 2.65
C ILE A 189 -8.71 19.60 2.75
N ASP A 190 -8.24 19.32 3.95
CA ASP A 190 -6.84 18.98 4.24
C ASP A 190 -6.47 17.64 3.59
N LEU A 191 -7.35 16.63 3.69
CA LEU A 191 -7.20 15.35 3.01
C LEU A 191 -7.11 15.51 1.49
N ILE A 192 -8.02 16.28 0.90
CA ILE A 192 -8.03 16.53 -0.55
C ILE A 192 -6.74 17.25 -0.97
N THR A 193 -6.25 18.18 -0.17
CA THR A 193 -5.01 18.92 -0.45
C THR A 193 -3.79 18.00 -0.43
N LEU A 194 -3.68 17.16 0.60
CA LEU A 194 -2.65 16.14 0.73
C LEU A 194 -2.67 15.16 -0.46
N CYS A 195 -3.84 14.61 -0.79
CA CYS A 195 -4.00 13.68 -1.91
C CYS A 195 -3.69 14.33 -3.27
N ARG A 196 -4.05 15.61 -3.48
CA ARG A 196 -3.72 16.32 -4.73
C ARG A 196 -2.23 16.44 -4.95
N ASN A 197 -1.48 16.72 -3.89
CA ASN A 197 -0.03 16.80 -3.94
C ASN A 197 0.57 15.43 -4.26
N GLN A 198 0.10 14.38 -3.59
CA GLN A 198 0.58 13.00 -3.81
C GLN A 198 0.32 12.49 -5.23
N TYR A 199 -0.89 12.71 -5.76
CA TYR A 199 -1.31 12.18 -7.05
C TYR A 199 -1.00 13.13 -8.21
N LYS A 200 -0.11 14.11 -8.02
CA LYS A 200 0.26 15.08 -9.05
C LYS A 200 0.77 14.37 -10.30
N GLY A 201 0.09 14.55 -11.43
CA GLY A 201 0.42 13.91 -12.71
C GLY A 201 -0.34 12.61 -13.00
N ASN A 202 -1.02 12.01 -12.02
CA ASN A 202 -1.93 10.89 -12.25
C ASN A 202 -3.36 11.40 -12.50
N LYS A 203 -3.73 11.57 -13.77
CA LYS A 203 -5.04 12.11 -14.17
C LYS A 203 -6.22 11.25 -13.68
N PHE A 204 -6.04 9.92 -13.61
CA PHE A 204 -7.08 9.00 -13.18
C PHE A 204 -7.42 9.20 -11.70
N LEU A 205 -6.41 9.15 -10.82
CA LEU A 205 -6.61 9.39 -9.39
C LEU A 205 -7.09 10.81 -9.09
N LEU A 206 -6.59 11.82 -9.82
CA LEU A 206 -7.06 13.19 -9.67
C LEU A 206 -8.54 13.36 -10.08
N ASN A 207 -9.03 12.58 -11.05
CA ASN A 207 -10.46 12.59 -11.39
C ASN A 207 -11.31 11.92 -10.31
N ILE A 208 -10.88 10.78 -9.77
CA ILE A 208 -11.54 10.14 -8.62
C ILE A 208 -11.56 11.08 -7.42
N LEU A 209 -10.47 11.80 -7.17
CA LEU A 209 -10.37 12.77 -6.07
C LEU A 209 -11.35 13.94 -6.24
N ARG A 210 -11.55 14.43 -7.46
CA ARG A 210 -12.58 15.45 -7.77
C ARG A 210 -13.99 14.91 -7.60
N GLU A 211 -14.23 13.66 -7.98
CA GLU A 211 -15.50 12.98 -7.79
C GLU A 211 -15.81 12.86 -6.29
N PHE A 212 -14.85 12.36 -5.50
CA PHE A 212 -14.95 12.27 -4.05
C PHE A 212 -15.27 13.63 -3.43
N GLN A 213 -14.51 14.67 -3.76
CA GLN A 213 -14.74 16.01 -3.21
C GLN A 213 -16.15 16.56 -3.50
N LYS A 214 -16.74 16.22 -4.64
CA LYS A 214 -18.06 16.72 -5.05
C LYS A 214 -19.24 15.91 -4.52
N THR A 215 -19.03 14.62 -4.30
CA THR A 215 -20.14 13.66 -4.11
C THR A 215 -20.07 12.91 -2.79
N TYR A 216 -18.97 13.00 -2.05
CA TYR A 216 -18.84 12.38 -0.74
C TYR A 216 -19.89 12.92 0.23
N THR A 217 -20.58 12.00 0.89
CA THR A 217 -21.49 12.25 2.01
C THR A 217 -21.32 11.11 3.01
N SER A 218 -21.60 11.36 4.29
CA SER A 218 -21.47 10.35 5.36
C SER A 218 -22.25 9.07 5.07
N ASN A 219 -23.40 9.17 4.39
CA ASN A 219 -24.22 8.01 3.98
C ASN A 219 -23.62 7.17 2.84
N HIS A 220 -22.54 7.61 2.19
CA HIS A 220 -21.86 6.88 1.11
C HIS A 220 -20.46 6.38 1.50
N ALA A 221 -20.08 6.45 2.77
CA ALA A 221 -18.76 6.04 3.24
C ALA A 221 -18.41 4.57 2.92
N ILE A 222 -19.29 3.58 3.19
CA ILE A 222 -19.04 2.17 2.82
C ILE A 222 -18.91 2.00 1.31
N TRP A 223 -19.72 2.70 0.51
CA TRP A 223 -19.62 2.64 -0.95
C TRP A 223 -18.25 3.16 -1.45
N TRP A 224 -17.78 4.28 -0.90
CA TRP A 224 -16.46 4.82 -1.21
C TRP A 224 -15.33 3.89 -0.73
N PHE A 225 -15.50 3.27 0.43
CA PHE A 225 -14.53 2.34 1.01
C PHE A 225 -14.39 1.04 0.20
N THR A 226 -15.51 0.48 -0.28
CA THR A 226 -15.53 -0.78 -1.03
C THR A 226 -15.18 -0.62 -2.52
N ARG A 227 -15.28 0.60 -3.05
CA ARG A 227 -14.84 0.93 -4.42
C ARG A 227 -13.31 0.97 -4.50
N ASP A 228 -12.76 0.58 -5.66
CA ASP A 228 -11.32 0.66 -5.97
C ASP A 228 -10.90 2.13 -6.16
N THR A 229 -10.64 2.81 -5.05
CA THR A 229 -10.31 4.23 -4.98
C THR A 229 -9.14 4.48 -4.02
N PHE A 230 -8.66 5.71 -3.96
CA PHE A 230 -7.56 6.08 -3.07
C PHE A 230 -7.92 5.96 -1.58
N ILE A 231 -9.17 6.19 -1.19
CA ILE A 231 -9.53 6.40 0.22
C ILE A 231 -9.40 5.12 1.05
N SER A 232 -9.77 3.98 0.48
CA SER A 232 -9.70 2.68 1.16
C SER A 232 -8.27 2.20 1.32
N GLN A 233 -7.44 2.41 0.29
CA GLN A 233 -6.01 2.12 0.32
C GLN A 233 -5.30 3.01 1.35
N LEU A 234 -5.61 4.31 1.33
CA LEU A 234 -5.04 5.29 2.25
C LEU A 234 -5.40 4.97 3.71
N LEU A 235 -6.68 4.70 4.00
CA LEU A 235 -7.12 4.36 5.35
C LEU A 235 -6.51 3.06 5.85
N ASN A 236 -6.56 1.99 5.04
CA ASN A 236 -5.97 0.71 5.44
C ASN A 236 -4.46 0.81 5.62
N LYS A 237 -3.76 1.60 4.79
CA LYS A 237 -2.34 1.87 4.98
C LYS A 237 -2.10 2.60 6.31
N ALA A 238 -2.84 3.69 6.56
CA ALA A 238 -2.70 4.50 7.76
C ALA A 238 -2.85 3.65 9.04
N LEU A 239 -3.92 2.84 9.09
CA LEU A 239 -4.18 1.92 10.18
C LEU A 239 -3.08 0.86 10.34
N ARG A 240 -2.61 0.28 9.22
CA ARG A 240 -1.58 -0.77 9.22
C ARG A 240 -0.25 -0.29 9.78
N ILE A 241 0.20 0.91 9.38
CA ILE A 241 1.48 1.46 9.85
C ILE A 241 1.32 2.36 11.10
N GLN A 242 0.10 2.43 11.65
CA GLN A 242 -0.26 3.30 12.77
C GLN A 242 0.18 4.76 12.57
N ASN A 243 0.00 5.31 11.36
CA ASN A 243 0.28 6.71 11.09
C ASN A 243 -0.81 7.58 11.73
N ILE A 244 -0.55 8.05 12.96
CA ILE A 244 -1.53 8.77 13.80
C ILE A 244 -2.03 10.03 13.09
N ASP A 245 -1.16 10.82 12.46
CA ASP A 245 -1.55 12.04 11.76
C ASP A 245 -2.55 11.75 10.62
N LEU A 246 -2.28 10.72 9.83
CA LEU A 246 -3.14 10.33 8.71
C LEU A 246 -4.44 9.67 9.20
N ILE A 247 -4.39 8.84 10.25
CA ILE A 247 -5.58 8.27 10.87
C ILE A 247 -6.47 9.39 11.43
N PHE A 248 -5.87 10.37 12.11
CA PHE A 248 -6.56 11.52 12.64
C PHE A 248 -7.24 12.31 11.52
N LEU A 249 -6.54 12.58 10.42
CA LEU A 249 -7.12 13.26 9.24
C LEU A 249 -8.29 12.46 8.61
N LEU A 250 -8.25 11.14 8.70
CA LEU A 250 -9.28 10.23 8.20
C LEU A 250 -10.38 9.90 9.23
N ARG A 251 -10.36 10.49 10.43
CA ARG A 251 -11.30 10.14 11.51
C ARG A 251 -12.77 10.35 11.13
N PHE A 252 -13.07 11.38 10.33
CA PHE A 252 -14.43 11.61 9.83
C PHE A 252 -14.93 10.40 9.01
N PHE A 253 -14.06 9.83 8.18
CA PHE A 253 -14.39 8.71 7.32
C PHE A 253 -14.50 7.42 8.13
N LEU A 254 -13.64 7.24 9.14
CA LEU A 254 -13.75 6.14 10.11
C LEU A 254 -15.08 6.17 10.86
N HIS A 255 -15.47 7.35 11.37
CA HIS A 255 -16.74 7.54 12.05
C HIS A 255 -17.93 7.23 11.13
N ASP A 256 -17.91 7.75 9.89
CA ASP A 256 -18.99 7.49 8.93
C ASP A 256 -19.10 6.01 8.54
N ILE A 257 -17.98 5.30 8.38
CA ILE A 257 -17.97 3.84 8.17
C ILE A 257 -18.56 3.12 9.38
N GLU A 258 -18.15 3.49 10.60
CA GLU A 258 -18.61 2.88 11.84
C GLU A 258 -20.14 3.02 12.02
N GLN A 259 -20.68 4.23 11.77
CA GLN A 259 -22.12 4.46 11.83
C GLN A 259 -22.89 3.61 10.82
N GLN A 260 -22.38 3.47 9.60
CA GLN A 260 -23.04 2.62 8.62
C GLN A 260 -22.93 1.13 8.97
N LEU A 261 -21.76 0.65 9.44
CA LEU A 261 -21.59 -0.76 9.80
C LEU A 261 -22.53 -1.18 10.94
N LYS A 262 -22.78 -0.28 11.91
CA LYS A 262 -23.78 -0.50 12.97
C LYS A 262 -25.19 -0.74 12.42
N GLN A 263 -25.54 -0.18 11.25
CA GLN A 263 -26.83 -0.38 10.60
C GLN A 263 -26.92 -1.73 9.86
N TYR A 264 -25.77 -2.30 9.45
CA TYR A 264 -25.69 -3.52 8.64
C TYR A 264 -25.09 -4.72 9.42
N LEU A 265 -25.30 -4.77 10.73
CA LEU A 265 -24.81 -5.86 11.57
C LEU A 265 -25.37 -7.21 11.12
N CYS A 266 -24.48 -8.18 10.95
CA CYS A 266 -24.87 -9.57 10.67
C CYS A 266 -25.48 -10.18 11.93
N LEU A 267 -26.78 -10.47 11.89
CA LEU A 267 -27.50 -11.10 13.02
C LEU A 267 -27.21 -12.59 13.18
N THR A 268 -26.62 -13.21 12.15
CA THR A 268 -26.28 -14.64 12.13
C THR A 268 -24.86 -14.82 11.64
N PRO A 269 -24.16 -15.91 12.04
CA PRO A 269 -22.84 -16.21 11.54
C PRO A 269 -22.85 -16.35 10.00
N VAL A 270 -21.90 -15.67 9.35
CA VAL A 270 -21.69 -15.75 7.90
C VAL A 270 -20.31 -16.32 7.64
N GLN A 271 -20.23 -17.26 6.70
CA GLN A 271 -18.95 -17.76 6.22
C GLN A 271 -18.46 -16.89 5.06
N VAL A 272 -17.25 -16.37 5.21
CA VAL A 272 -16.59 -15.53 4.21
C VAL A 272 -15.17 -16.01 3.99
N TYR A 273 -14.63 -15.66 2.84
CA TYR A 273 -13.32 -16.10 2.38
C TYR A 273 -12.50 -14.90 1.93
N ARG A 274 -11.19 -15.03 2.07
CA ARG A 274 -10.23 -14.04 1.62
C ARG A 274 -8.92 -14.73 1.27
N TYR A 275 -8.31 -14.31 0.17
CA TYR A 275 -6.96 -14.69 -0.16
C TYR A 275 -5.99 -13.74 0.55
N GLU A 276 -4.94 -14.28 1.16
CA GLU A 276 -3.90 -13.49 1.80
C GLU A 276 -2.52 -14.03 1.40
N LEU A 277 -1.64 -13.13 0.94
CA LEU A 277 -0.25 -13.48 0.68
C LEU A 277 0.51 -13.45 2.00
N MET A 278 1.16 -14.56 2.33
CA MET A 278 1.80 -14.75 3.63
C MET A 278 3.20 -15.33 3.46
N SER A 279 4.15 -14.83 4.23
CA SER A 279 5.49 -15.38 4.32
C SER A 279 5.51 -16.68 5.13
N ASN A 280 6.52 -17.52 4.91
CA ASN A 280 6.69 -18.74 5.71
C ASN A 280 6.78 -18.44 7.22
N LYS A 281 7.37 -17.31 7.61
CA LYS A 281 7.45 -16.90 9.02
C LYS A 281 6.07 -16.58 9.61
N GLU A 282 5.25 -15.83 8.88
CA GLU A 282 3.87 -15.53 9.30
C GLU A 282 3.03 -16.81 9.36
N LEU A 283 3.25 -17.76 8.45
CA LEU A 283 2.56 -19.06 8.46
C LEU A 283 2.97 -19.92 9.67
N GLU A 284 4.27 -20.02 9.96
CA GLU A 284 4.74 -20.73 11.17
C GLU A 284 4.23 -20.05 12.43
N LEU A 285 4.22 -18.72 12.49
CA LEU A 285 3.63 -17.97 13.60
C LEU A 285 2.16 -18.35 13.82
N LEU A 286 1.36 -18.49 12.76
CA LEU A 286 -0.03 -18.93 12.89
C LEU A 286 -0.15 -20.38 13.38
N LYS A 287 0.71 -21.29 12.90
CA LYS A 287 0.72 -22.68 13.36
C LYS A 287 1.08 -22.79 14.84
N ASP A 288 2.05 -22.00 15.29
CA ASP A 288 2.49 -21.97 16.69
C ASP A 288 1.46 -21.31 17.62
N SER A 289 0.52 -20.54 17.05
CA SER A 289 -0.48 -19.76 17.78
C SER A 289 -1.86 -20.42 17.85
N ILE A 290 -1.96 -21.73 17.57
CA ILE A 290 -3.24 -22.46 17.67
C ILE A 290 -3.79 -22.36 19.10
N GLY A 291 -5.06 -21.98 19.22
CA GLY A 291 -5.73 -21.74 20.51
C GLY A 291 -5.53 -20.35 21.09
N GLN A 292 -4.83 -19.45 20.39
CA GLN A 292 -4.69 -18.03 20.75
C GLN A 292 -5.64 -17.15 19.89
N PHE A 293 -5.62 -15.83 20.12
CA PHE A 293 -6.42 -14.87 19.37
C PHE A 293 -5.59 -14.15 18.31
N ILE A 294 -6.24 -13.79 17.20
CA ILE A 294 -5.65 -12.97 16.13
C ILE A 294 -6.26 -11.57 16.24
N SER A 295 -5.38 -10.57 16.30
CA SER A 295 -5.75 -9.16 16.27
C SER A 295 -5.46 -8.58 14.89
N ILE A 296 -6.40 -7.81 14.35
CA ILE A 296 -6.30 -7.16 13.04
C ILE A 296 -6.71 -5.70 13.21
N ASN A 297 -5.82 -4.79 12.83
CA ASN A 297 -5.99 -3.35 13.05
C ASN A 297 -6.57 -2.61 11.83
N ASN A 298 -6.88 -3.31 10.74
CA ASN A 298 -7.45 -2.74 9.52
C ASN A 298 -8.78 -3.40 9.14
N PHE A 299 -9.50 -2.80 8.18
CA PHE A 299 -10.75 -3.37 7.69
C PHE A 299 -10.49 -4.54 6.74
N LEU A 300 -11.23 -5.62 6.94
CA LEU A 300 -11.18 -6.81 6.09
C LEU A 300 -12.22 -6.74 4.98
N LEU A 301 -11.75 -6.71 3.74
CA LEU A 301 -12.59 -6.97 2.57
C LEU A 301 -12.56 -8.48 2.29
N THR A 302 -13.74 -9.11 2.35
CA THR A 302 -13.93 -10.55 2.17
C THR A 302 -14.97 -10.83 1.08
N THR A 303 -15.07 -12.08 0.65
CA THR A 303 -16.05 -12.53 -0.34
C THR A 303 -16.77 -13.79 0.15
N ALA A 304 -18.05 -13.91 -0.16
CA ALA A 304 -18.78 -15.16 0.05
C ALA A 304 -18.43 -16.22 -1.03
N ASN A 305 -17.73 -15.83 -2.11
CA ASN A 305 -17.41 -16.70 -3.23
C ASN A 305 -16.00 -17.30 -3.12
N THR A 306 -15.93 -18.61 -2.90
CA THR A 306 -14.69 -19.38 -2.80
C THR A 306 -13.90 -19.40 -4.11
N PHE A 307 -14.55 -19.37 -5.29
CA PHE A 307 -13.87 -19.44 -6.59
C PHE A 307 -13.00 -18.23 -6.89
N ILE A 308 -13.31 -17.06 -6.30
CA ILE A 308 -12.50 -15.85 -6.46
C ILE A 308 -11.19 -15.95 -5.65
N VAL A 309 -11.17 -16.76 -4.60
CA VAL A 309 -10.06 -16.85 -3.63
C VAL A 309 -8.99 -17.88 -4.02
N PHE A 310 -9.37 -18.98 -4.69
CA PHE A 310 -8.47 -20.10 -4.99
C PHE A 310 -7.99 -20.15 -6.46
N ARG A 311 -7.98 -19.02 -7.16
CA ARG A 311 -7.52 -18.90 -8.56
C ARG A 311 -6.10 -18.36 -8.61
#